data_AF-A0A2H9QMR4-F1
#
_entry.id   AF-A0A2H9QMR4-F1
#
_cell.length_a   1.000
_cell.length_b   1.000
_cell.length_c   1.000
_cell.angle_alpha   90.00
_cell.angle_beta   90.00
_cell.angle_gamma   90.00
#
_symmetry.space_group_name_H-M   'P 1'
#
loop_
_entity.id
_entity.type
_entity.pdbx_description
1 polymer ?
#
loop_
_entity_poly.entity_id
_entity_poly.type
_entity_poly.pdbx_seq_one_letter_code
_entity_poly.pdbx_strand_id
1 'polypeptide(L)' 'MLTIIQSIILGLIQGITEFIPVSSSAHLAIIEKFWGIQ' A
#
# COMPACT_ATOMS: atom_id res chain seq x y z
N MET A 1 -2.90 12.51 -7.24
CA MET A 1 -1.56 12.13 -7.74
C MET A 1 -0.72 11.68 -6.57
N LEU A 2 -0.13 10.48 -6.66
CA LEU A 2 0.78 9.99 -5.63
C LEU A 2 2.08 10.80 -5.68
N THR A 3 2.56 11.22 -4.52
CA THR A 3 3.91 11.77 -4.40
C THR A 3 4.93 10.62 -4.52
N ILE A 4 6.14 10.93 -4.98
CA ILE A 4 7.23 9.94 -5.07
C ILE A 4 7.43 9.21 -3.74
N ILE A 5 7.31 9.94 -2.62
CA ILE A 5 7.43 9.38 -1.27
C ILE A 5 6.30 8.37 -0.97
N GLN A 6 5.06 8.68 -1.33
CA GLN A 6 3.93 7.76 -1.18
C GLN A 6 4.12 6.49 -2.01
N SER A 7 4.58 6.61 -3.26
CA SER A 7 4.83 5.45 -4.12
C SER A 7 5.92 4.53 -3.58
N ILE A 8 6.99 5.09 -2.98
CA ILE A 8 8.05 4.30 -2.34
C ILE A 8 7.50 3.55 -1.13
N ILE A 9 6.71 4.21 -0.27
CA ILE A 9 6.13 3.59 0.92
C ILE A 9 5.16 2.47 0.54
N LEU A 10 4.29 2.70 -0.43
CA LEU A 10 3.34 1.68 -0.92
C LEU A 10 4.07 0.47 -1.53
N GLY A 11 5.14 0.70 -2.30
CA GLY A 11 5.96 -0.36 -2.87
C GLY A 11 6.65 -1.23 -1.80
N LEU A 12 7.13 -0.62 -0.72
CA LEU A 12 7.72 -1.35 0.41
C LEU A 12 6.67 -2.19 1.16
N ILE A 13 5.48 -1.63 1.40
CA ILE A 13 4.40 -2.34 2.10
C ILE A 13 3.91 -3.53 1.25
N GLN A 14 3.71 -3.33 -0.05
CA GLN A 14 3.35 -4.41 -0.97
C GLN A 14 4.43 -5.50 -0.99
N GLY A 15 5.69 -5.11 -1.16
CA GLY A 15 6.81 -6.05 -1.21
C GLY A 15 6.96 -6.88 0.07
N ILE A 16 6.67 -6.33 1.24
CA ILE A 16 6.73 -7.08 2.51
C ILE A 16 5.49 -7.96 2.71
N THR A 17 4.30 -7.46 2.39
CA THR A 17 3.03 -8.16 2.64
C THR A 17 2.71 -9.25 1.62
N GLU A 18 3.38 -9.29 0.47
CA GLU A 18 3.19 -10.33 -0.54
C GLU A 18 3.78 -11.69 -0.11
N PHE A 19 4.80 -11.69 0.74
CA PHE A 19 5.42 -12.90 1.28
C PHE A 19 4.79 -13.40 2.58
N ILE A 20 3.89 -12.60 3.17
CA ILE A 20 3.16 -12.97 4.38
C ILE A 20 1.72 -13.28 3.92
N PRO A 21 1.07 -14.39 4.35
CA PRO A 21 -0.28 -14.75 3.91
C PRO A 21 -1.36 -13.86 4.58
N VAL A 22 -1.25 -12.54 4.37
CA VAL A 22 -2.05 -11.48 4.98
C VAL A 22 -2.63 -10.59 3.89
N SER A 23 -3.25 -11.16 2.84
CA SER A 23 -3.99 -10.45 1.77
C SER A 23 -3.43 -9.05 1.43
N SER A 24 -2.47 -9.01 0.51
CA SER A 24 -1.81 -7.77 0.06
C SER A 24 -2.80 -6.71 -0.44
N SER A 25 -3.85 -7.12 -1.15
CA SER A 25 -4.90 -6.21 -1.65
C SER A 25 -5.70 -5.50 -0.54
N ALA A 26 -5.92 -6.15 0.60
CA ALA A 26 -6.66 -5.54 1.71
C ALA A 26 -5.84 -4.44 2.41
N HIS A 27 -4.53 -4.66 2.55
CA HIS A 27 -3.63 -3.66 3.15
C HIS A 27 -3.51 -2.42 2.28
N LEU A 28 -3.32 -2.58 0.97
CA LEU A 28 -3.29 -1.46 0.03
C LEU A 28 -4.61 -0.67 0.06
N ALA A 29 -5.76 -1.35 -0.03
CA ALA A 29 -7.07 -0.68 -0.02
C ALA A 29 -7.33 0.10 1.28
N ILE A 30 -6.86 -0.39 2.44
CA ILE A 30 -6.96 0.33 3.71
C ILE A 30 -6.08 1.58 3.69
N ILE A 31 -4.84 1.45 3.25
CA ILE A 31 -3.85 2.54 3.21
C ILE A 31 -4.28 3.64 2.23
N GLU A 32 -4.76 3.27 1.05
CA GLU A 32 -5.31 4.18 0.04
C GLU A 32 -6.51 4.96 0.61
N LYS A 33 -7.42 4.28 1.31
CA LYS A 33 -8.57 4.91 1.97
C LYS A 33 -8.17 5.85 3.11
N PHE A 34 -7.16 5.50 3.91
CA PHE A 34 -6.63 6.38 4.97
C PHE A 34 -5.98 7.65 4.41
N TRP A 35 -5.35 7.57 3.25
CA TRP A 35 -4.75 8.73 2.57
C TRP A 35 -5.72 9.48 1.65
N GLY A 36 -6.99 9.08 1.56
CA GLY A 36 -7.96 9.71 0.67
C GLY A 36 -7.63 9.54 -0.81
N ILE A 37 -6.87 8.50 -1.13
CA ILE A 37 -6.54 8.11 -2.50
C ILE A 37 -7.72 7.25 -2.96
N GLN A 38 -8.53 7.80 -3.87
CA GLN A 38 -9.57 7.07 -4.61
C GLN A 38 -8.98 6.46 -5.88
#